data_AF-A0A439CY56-F1
#
_entry.id   AF-A0A439CY56-F1
#
_cell.length_a   1.000
_cell.length_b   1.000
_cell.length_c   1.000
_cell.angle_alpha   90.00
_cell.angle_beta   90.00
_cell.angle_gamma   90.00
#
_symmetry.space_group_name_H-M   'P 1'
#
loop_
_entity.id
_entity.type
_entity.pdbx_description
1 polymer ?
#
loop_
_entity_poly.entity_id
_entity_poly.type
_entity_poly.pdbx_seq_one_letter_code
_entity_poly.pdbx_strand_id
1 'polypeptide(L)' 'MPRTVVVLGAGFAGLPIAHYLLRRTSAQHQDLRVILVTPHDTFYWKIASVRFALPDQMAEDKYMF' A
#
# COMPACT_ATOMS: atom_id res chain seq x y z
N MET A 1 4.03 21.30 16.74
CA MET A 1 3.83 19.84 16.78
C MET A 1 3.42 19.39 15.38
N PRO A 2 3.96 18.29 14.85
CA PRO A 2 3.63 17.84 13.50
C PRO A 2 2.17 17.38 13.39
N ARG A 3 1.51 17.72 12.29
CA ARG A 3 0.19 17.18 11.94
C ARG A 3 0.35 15.71 11.55
N THR A 4 -0.07 14.82 12.43
CA THR A 4 0.12 13.38 12.24
C THR A 4 -1.16 12.74 11.70
N VAL A 5 -1.03 12.04 10.58
CA VAL A 5 -2.09 11.21 9.99
C VAL A 5 -1.69 9.75 10.12
N VAL A 6 -2.53 8.95 10.78
CA VAL A 6 -2.34 7.50 10.92
C VAL A 6 -3.31 6.81 9.97
N VAL A 7 -2.77 6.00 9.05
CA VAL A 7 -3.52 5.19 8.10
C VAL A 7 -3.47 3.73 8.54
N LEU A 8 -4.63 3.14 8.83
CA LEU A 8 -4.75 1.75 9.25
C LEU A 8 -5.09 0.87 8.04
N GLY A 9 -4.14 0.04 7.62
CA GLY A 9 -4.22 -0.91 6.51
C GLY A 9 -3.60 -0.38 5.22
N ALA A 10 -2.65 -1.13 4.65
CA ALA A 10 -1.98 -0.80 3.38
C ALA A 10 -2.64 -1.46 2.15
N GLY A 11 -3.98 -1.47 2.11
CA GLY A 11 -4.74 -2.02 0.98
C GLY A 11 -4.91 -1.01 -0.18
N PHE A 12 -5.86 -1.31 -1.07
CA PHE A 12 -6.21 -0.46 -2.23
C PHE A 12 -6.61 0.98 -1.86
N ALA A 13 -7.05 1.24 -0.63
CA ALA A 13 -7.34 2.59 -0.16
C ALA A 13 -6.16 3.21 0.59
N GLY A 14 -5.64 2.51 1.59
CA GLY A 14 -4.64 3.06 2.51
C GLY A 14 -3.27 3.32 1.89
N LEU A 15 -2.80 2.46 0.97
CA LEU A 15 -1.52 2.68 0.31
C LEU A 15 -1.57 3.89 -0.66
N PRO A 16 -2.57 4.02 -1.56
CA PRO A 16 -2.69 5.20 -2.41
C PRO A 16 -2.93 6.51 -1.64
N ILE A 17 -3.71 6.51 -0.56
CA ILE A 17 -3.92 7.74 0.22
C ILE A 17 -2.64 8.15 0.95
N ALA A 18 -1.87 7.21 1.51
CA ALA A 18 -0.56 7.51 2.11
C ALA A 18 0.40 8.10 1.07
N HIS A 19 0.44 7.53 -0.14
CA HIS A 19 1.21 8.08 -1.26
C HIS A 19 0.74 9.50 -1.65
N TYR A 20 -0.57 9.72 -1.74
CA TYR A 20 -1.14 11.04 -2.07
C TYR A 20 -0.76 12.09 -1.01
N LEU A 21 -0.91 11.76 0.28
CA LEU A 21 -0.54 12.64 1.39
C LEU A 21 0.94 13.05 1.30
N LEU A 22 1.81 12.07 1.04
CA LEU A 22 3.25 12.31 0.92
C LEU A 22 3.64 13.06 -0.37
N ARG A 23 2.91 12.89 -1.47
CA ARG A 23 3.25 13.51 -2.76
C ARG A 23 2.63 14.88 -2.97
N ARG A 24 1.40 15.09 -2.48
CA ARG A 24 0.59 16.29 -2.77
C ARG A 24 0.42 17.16 -1.53
N THR A 25 0.09 16.56 -0.39
CA THR A 25 -0.26 17.30 0.83
C THR A 25 0.98 17.80 1.56
N SER A 26 2.08 17.03 1.56
CA SER A 26 3.37 17.46 2.15
C SER A 26 3.93 18.75 1.54
N ALA A 27 3.65 18.99 0.24
CA ALA A 27 4.07 20.22 -0.45
C ALA A 27 3.37 21.47 0.11
N GLN A 28 2.19 21.31 0.72
CA GLN A 28 1.39 22.38 1.33
C GLN A 28 1.57 22.43 2.86
N HIS A 29 1.96 21.31 3.46
CA HIS A 29 2.10 21.14 4.91
C HIS A 29 3.44 20.49 5.23
N GLN A 30 4.47 21.31 5.44
CA GLN A 30 5.83 20.84 5.73
C GLN A 30 5.96 20.09 7.07
N ASP A 31 4.97 20.24 7.97
CA ASP A 31 4.89 19.57 9.27
C ASP A 31 4.06 18.27 9.23
N LEU A 32 3.69 17.78 8.04
CA LEU A 32 2.91 16.56 7.87
C LEU A 32 3.74 15.31 8.19
N ARG A 33 3.25 14.48 9.10
CA ARG A 33 3.77 13.14 9.38
C ARG A 33 2.72 12.09 8.99
N VAL A 34 3.07 11.17 8.11
CA VAL A 34 2.20 10.05 7.72
C VAL A 34 2.72 8.75 8.33
N ILE A 35 1.86 8.02 9.04
CA ILE A 35 2.17 6.70 9.60
C ILE A 35 1.22 5.69 8.95
N LEU A 36 1.76 4.76 8.16
CA LEU A 36 1.00 3.66 7.59
C LEU A 36 1.22 2.40 8.44
N VAL A 37 0.14 1.83 8.98
CA VAL A 37 0.17 0.62 9.82
C VAL A 37 -0.44 -0.54 9.05
N THR A 38 0.29 -1.63 8.91
CA THR A 38 -0.14 -2.85 8.21
C THR A 38 0.58 -4.06 8.80
N PRO A 39 -0.05 -5.26 8.85
CA PRO A 39 0.59 -6.45 9.41
C PRO A 39 1.73 -7.03 8.55
N HIS A 40 1.83 -6.61 7.28
CA HIS A 40 2.84 -7.09 6.33
C HIS A 40 3.54 -5.91 5.65
N ASP A 41 4.79 -6.12 5.28
CA ASP A 41 5.66 -5.17 4.55
C ASP A 41 5.41 -5.16 3.03
N THR A 42 4.80 -6.22 2.49
CA THR A 42 4.45 -6.35 1.08
C THR A 42 2.99 -5.99 0.77
N PHE A 43 2.76 -5.44 -0.42
CA PHE A 43 1.41 -5.17 -0.92
C PHE A 43 0.86 -6.39 -1.66
N TYR A 44 -0.18 -7.01 -1.10
CA TYR A 44 -0.85 -8.11 -1.78
C TYR A 44 -1.84 -7.62 -2.84
N TRP A 45 -1.49 -7.80 -4.13
CA TRP A 45 -2.36 -7.46 -5.26
C TRP A 45 -3.47 -8.50 -5.46
N LYS A 46 -4.50 -8.40 -4.59
CA LYS A 46 -5.61 -9.36 -4.49
C LYS A 46 -6.41 -9.54 -5.79
N ILE A 47 -6.43 -8.55 -6.66
CA ILE A 47 -7.19 -8.62 -7.92
C ILE A 47 -6.56 -9.64 -8.89
N ALA A 48 -5.23 -9.84 -8.86
CA ALA A 48 -4.60 -10.91 -9.63
C ALA A 48 -4.67 -12.27 -8.94
N SER A 49 -5.23 -12.36 -7.73
CA SER A 49 -5.09 -13.54 -6.86
C SER A 49 -5.59 -14.85 -7.51
N VAL A 50 -6.63 -14.74 -8.33
CA VAL A 50 -7.23 -15.87 -9.02
C VAL A 50 -6.22 -16.61 -9.92
N ARG A 51 -5.20 -15.92 -10.45
CA ARG A 51 -4.15 -16.53 -11.28
C ARG A 51 -3.25 -17.48 -10.50
N PHE A 52 -3.15 -17.29 -9.17
CA PHE A 52 -2.36 -18.13 -8.28
C PHE A 52 -3.19 -19.27 -7.64
N ALA A 53 -4.51 -19.16 -7.65
CA ALA A 53 -5.40 -20.13 -7.01
C ALA A 53 -5.64 -21.38 -7.87
N LEU A 54 -5.39 -21.28 -9.18
CA LEU A 54 -5.54 -22.37 -10.13
C LEU A 54 -4.19 -23.10 -10.32
N PRO A 55 -4.13 -24.43 -10.09
CA PRO A 55 -2.93 -25.21 -10.38
C PRO A 55 -2.48 -25.04 -11.83
N ASP A 56 -1.15 -25.07 -12.03
CA ASP A 56 -0.50 -25.14 -13.35
C ASP A 56 -0.75 -23.96 -14.32
N GLN A 57 -1.35 -22.85 -13.86
CA GLN A 57 -1.62 -21.70 -14.73
C GLN A 57 -0.43 -20.75 -14.89
N MET A 58 0.40 -20.58 -13.85
CA MET A 58 1.57 -19.70 -13.86
C MET A 58 2.66 -20.23 -12.92
N ALA A 59 3.92 -20.09 -13.31
CA ALA A 59 5.08 -20.38 -12.46
C ALA A 59 5.25 -19.30 -11.37
N GLU A 60 5.72 -19.70 -10.18
CA GLU A 60 5.80 -18.89 -8.95
C GLU A 60 6.59 -17.59 -9.09
N ASP A 61 7.64 -17.65 -9.89
CA ASP A 61 8.52 -16.53 -10.22
C ASP A 61 7.86 -15.44 -11.07
N LYS A 62 6.72 -15.71 -11.72
CA LYS A 62 6.04 -14.74 -12.59
C LYS A 62 5.07 -13.82 -11.86
N TYR A 63 4.95 -13.98 -10.55
CA TYR A 63 3.68 -13.67 -9.90
C TYR A 63 3.84 -13.16 -8.45
N MET A 64 4.97 -13.44 -7.81
CA MET A 64 5.49 -12.73 -6.65
C MET A 64 6.41 -11.60 -7.15
N PHE A 65 6.10 -10.33 -6.82
CA PHE A 65 6.98 -9.18 -7.04
C PHE A 65 7.37 -8.57 -5.70
#